data_AF-A0A7R8NH40-F1
#
_entry.id   AF-A0A7R8NH40-F1
#
_cell.length_a   1.000
_cell.length_b   1.000
_cell.length_c   1.000
_cell.angle_alpha   90.00
_cell.angle_beta   90.00
_cell.angle_gamma   90.00
#
_symmetry.space_group_name_H-M   'P 1'
#
loop_
_entity.id
_entity.type
_entity.pdbx_description
1 polymer ?
#
loop_
_entity_poly.entity_id
_entity_poly.type
_entity_poly.pdbx_seq_one_letter_code
_entity_poly.pdbx_strand_id
1 'polypeptide(L)'
;MQQKFQPVGPEYFDDQDRDYAVVAGIELVNALRRLGVDLEGIVVSAPCDRCSSVGYVLDLGPVEPAQALKMAATINSYAESNRLREPSSPLPKRQRKRRAKNLNATL
;
A
#
# COMPACT_ATOMS: atom_id res chain seq x y z
N MET A 1 -51.54 -1.73 11.50
CA MET A 1 -51.18 -1.92 10.08
C MET A 1 -50.03 -2.92 10.03
N GLN A 2 -50.16 -4.05 9.34
CA GLN A 2 -49.06 -5.01 9.19
C GLN A 2 -48.18 -4.56 8.02
N GLN A 3 -46.91 -4.25 8.29
CA GLN A 3 -45.91 -4.02 7.25
C GLN A 3 -45.63 -5.36 6.54
N LYS A 4 -45.94 -5.43 5.24
CA LYS A 4 -45.49 -6.54 4.38
C LYS A 4 -44.06 -6.26 3.95
N PHE A 5 -43.12 -7.10 4.38
CA PHE A 5 -41.74 -7.06 3.89
C PHE A 5 -41.66 -7.66 2.48
N GLN A 6 -40.91 -7.01 1.60
CA GLN A 6 -40.62 -7.51 0.25
C GLN A 6 -39.62 -8.68 0.34
N PRO A 7 -39.69 -9.66 -0.58
CA PRO A 7 -38.71 -10.74 -0.64
C PRO A 7 -37.32 -10.17 -1.02
N VAL A 8 -36.27 -10.69 -0.38
CA VAL A 8 -34.88 -10.32 -0.65
C VAL A 8 -34.24 -11.30 -1.64
N GLY A 9 -33.43 -10.78 -2.56
CA GLY A 9 -32.67 -11.57 -3.53
C GLY A 9 -31.30 -12.03 -2.99
N PRO A 10 -30.54 -12.85 -3.74
CA PRO A 10 -29.22 -13.35 -3.33
C PRO A 10 -28.21 -12.25 -2.97
N GLU A 11 -28.34 -11.08 -3.60
CA GLU A 11 -27.56 -9.87 -3.31
C GLU A 11 -27.69 -9.38 -1.86
N TYR A 12 -28.71 -9.82 -1.14
CA TYR A 12 -28.86 -9.56 0.29
C TYR A 12 -27.73 -10.15 1.14
N PHE A 13 -27.07 -11.20 0.64
CA PHE A 13 -25.91 -11.82 1.27
C PHE A 13 -24.58 -11.45 0.60
N ASP A 14 -24.59 -10.52 -0.35
CA ASP A 14 -23.37 -10.02 -0.98
C ASP A 14 -22.54 -9.24 0.05
N ASP A 15 -21.31 -9.67 0.25
CA ASP A 15 -20.38 -9.05 1.19
C ASP A 15 -19.27 -8.38 0.39
N GLN A 16 -19.56 -7.18 -0.11
CA GLN A 16 -18.63 -6.42 -0.94
C GLN A 16 -17.34 -6.08 -0.20
N ASP A 17 -17.39 -5.96 1.13
CA ASP A 17 -16.22 -5.72 1.95
C ASP A 17 -15.29 -6.95 1.96
N ARG A 18 -15.86 -8.16 1.95
CA ARG A 18 -15.11 -9.40 1.78
C ARG A 18 -14.39 -9.45 0.43
N ASP A 19 -15.11 -9.16 -0.65
CA ASP A 19 -14.57 -9.22 -2.00
C ASP A 19 -13.44 -8.20 -2.19
N TYR A 20 -13.62 -6.99 -1.68
CA TYR A 20 -12.58 -5.97 -1.65
C TYR A 20 -11.32 -6.45 -0.89
N ALA A 21 -11.50 -7.03 0.29
CA ALA A 21 -10.38 -7.54 1.10
C ALA A 21 -9.62 -8.69 0.39
N VAL A 22 -10.33 -9.58 -0.30
CA VAL A 22 -9.72 -10.66 -1.09
C VAL A 22 -8.88 -10.09 -2.23
N VAL A 23 -9.41 -9.12 -2.99
CA VAL A 23 -8.67 -8.48 -4.09
C VAL A 23 -7.39 -7.80 -3.57
N ALA A 24 -7.51 -7.01 -2.49
CA ALA A 24 -6.35 -6.36 -1.86
C ALA A 24 -5.31 -7.39 -1.38
N GLY A 25 -5.74 -8.50 -0.79
CA GLY A 25 -4.87 -9.60 -0.38
C GLY A 25 -4.11 -10.23 -1.54
N ILE A 26 -4.79 -10.50 -2.66
CA ILE A 26 -4.17 -11.04 -3.88
C ILE A 26 -3.11 -10.08 -4.42
N GLU A 27 -3.39 -8.78 -4.48
CA GLU A 27 -2.41 -7.79 -4.92
C GLU A 27 -1.16 -7.77 -4.04
N LEU A 28 -1.34 -7.82 -2.72
CA LEU A 28 -0.24 -7.87 -1.76
C LEU A 28 0.62 -9.15 -1.93
N VAL A 29 -0.02 -10.32 -1.98
CA VAL A 29 0.66 -11.62 -2.18
C VAL A 29 1.49 -11.58 -3.46
N ASN A 30 0.91 -11.12 -4.55
CA ASN A 30 1.59 -11.04 -5.83
C ASN A 30 2.77 -10.05 -5.81
N ALA A 31 2.62 -8.92 -5.13
CA ALA A 31 3.70 -7.96 -4.94
C ALA A 31 4.88 -8.57 -4.16
N LEU A 32 4.59 -9.27 -3.04
CA LEU A 32 5.61 -9.94 -2.23
C LEU A 32 6.32 -11.05 -3.03
N ARG A 33 5.58 -11.85 -3.80
CA ARG A 33 6.15 -12.91 -4.63
C ARG A 33 7.08 -12.39 -5.71
N ARG A 34 6.76 -11.24 -6.32
CA ARG A 34 7.66 -10.57 -7.28
C ARG A 34 8.99 -10.14 -6.65
N LEU A 35 8.99 -9.90 -5.34
CA LEU A 35 10.19 -9.61 -4.56
C LEU A 35 10.89 -10.88 -4.07
N GLY A 36 10.36 -12.08 -4.33
CA GLY A 36 10.92 -13.34 -3.83
C GLY A 36 10.55 -13.66 -2.39
N VAL A 37 9.51 -13.00 -1.84
CA VAL A 37 8.93 -13.31 -0.53
C VAL A 37 7.65 -14.13 -0.74
N ASP A 38 7.59 -15.31 -0.15
CA ASP A 38 6.39 -16.15 -0.15
C ASP A 38 5.91 -16.37 1.29
N LEU A 39 4.62 -16.09 1.51
CA LEU A 39 3.96 -16.22 2.79
C LEU A 39 2.81 -17.22 2.63
N GLU A 40 3.00 -18.41 3.17
CA GLU A 40 2.02 -19.50 3.09
C GLU A 40 0.80 -19.26 4.00
N GLY A 41 0.95 -18.41 5.02
CA GLY A 41 -0.06 -18.16 6.05
C GLY A 41 -0.96 -16.95 5.83
N ILE A 42 -1.00 -16.36 4.63
CA ILE A 42 -1.84 -15.17 4.40
C ILE A 42 -3.32 -15.57 4.38
N VAL A 43 -4.13 -14.93 5.23
CA VAL A 43 -5.56 -15.18 5.37
C VAL A 43 -6.34 -13.87 5.40
N VAL A 44 -7.50 -13.85 4.73
CA VAL A 44 -8.51 -12.80 4.87
C VAL A 44 -9.47 -13.23 5.98
N SER A 45 -9.44 -12.52 7.11
CA SER A 45 -10.30 -12.79 8.25
C SER A 45 -11.49 -11.83 8.29
N ALA A 46 -12.68 -12.38 8.52
CA ALA A 46 -13.89 -11.59 8.71
C ALA A 46 -13.78 -10.67 9.94
N PRO A 47 -14.46 -9.52 9.95
CA PRO A 47 -14.53 -8.67 11.12
C PRO A 47 -15.08 -9.47 12.32
N CYS A 48 -14.43 -9.34 13.48
CA CYS A 48 -15.01 -9.86 14.71
C CYS A 48 -15.83 -8.77 15.39
N ASP A 49 -17.16 -8.83 15.24
CA ASP A 49 -18.11 -7.88 15.83
C ASP A 49 -17.94 -7.67 17.34
N ARG A 50 -17.34 -8.64 18.04
CA ARG A 50 -17.13 -8.60 19.50
C ARG A 50 -15.70 -8.30 19.93
N CYS A 51 -14.73 -8.44 19.03
CA CYS A 51 -13.31 -8.36 19.35
C CYS A 51 -12.65 -7.10 18.77
N SER A 52 -13.22 -6.54 17.70
CA SER A 52 -12.59 -5.48 16.92
C SER A 52 -13.64 -4.70 16.12
N SER A 53 -13.55 -3.37 16.12
CA SER A 53 -14.35 -2.51 15.25
C SER A 53 -13.74 -2.34 13.85
N VAL A 54 -12.67 -3.07 13.54
CA VAL A 54 -12.00 -3.02 12.25
C VAL A 54 -12.72 -4.00 11.32
N GLY A 55 -12.89 -3.62 10.05
CA GLY A 55 -13.50 -4.46 9.00
C GLY A 55 -12.68 -5.72 8.70
N TYR A 56 -12.83 -6.30 7.50
CA TYR A 56 -12.00 -7.42 7.08
C TYR A 56 -10.50 -7.12 7.24
N VAL A 57 -9.75 -8.09 7.78
CA VAL A 57 -8.31 -7.95 8.06
C VAL A 57 -7.51 -8.96 7.23
N LEU A 58 -6.40 -8.51 6.67
CA LEU A 58 -5.37 -9.36 6.10
C LEU A 58 -4.39 -9.76 7.20
N ASP A 59 -4.43 -11.03 7.61
CA ASP A 59 -3.41 -11.63 8.46
C ASP A 59 -2.33 -12.24 7.58
N LEU A 60 -1.06 -11.91 7.83
CA LEU A 60 0.06 -12.46 7.07
C LEU A 60 0.49 -13.84 7.57
N GLY A 61 -0.10 -14.29 8.67
CA GLY A 61 0.23 -15.52 9.35
C GLY A 61 1.48 -15.38 10.22
N PRO A 62 1.76 -16.41 11.03
CA PRO A 62 2.98 -16.47 11.81
C PRO A 62 4.21 -16.60 10.90
N VAL A 63 5.25 -15.83 11.19
CA VAL A 63 6.54 -15.88 10.50
C VAL A 63 7.63 -16.14 11.52
N GLU A 64 8.46 -17.17 11.30
CA GLU A 64 9.59 -17.45 12.19
C GLU A 64 10.63 -16.31 12.13
N PRO A 65 11.31 -15.97 13.23
CA PRO A 65 12.27 -14.85 13.24
C PRO A 65 13.36 -14.94 12.16
N ALA A 66 13.90 -16.14 11.91
CA ALA A 66 14.90 -16.35 10.86
C ALA A 66 14.33 -16.10 9.46
N GLN A 67 13.09 -16.54 9.23
CA GLN A 67 12.38 -16.30 7.99
C GLN A 67 12.08 -14.81 7.80
N ALA A 68 11.66 -14.11 8.86
CA ALA A 68 11.41 -12.67 8.85
C ALA A 68 12.69 -11.88 8.48
N LEU A 69 13.84 -12.24 9.05
CA LEU A 69 15.13 -11.62 8.70
C LEU A 69 15.50 -11.84 7.24
N LYS A 70 15.27 -13.06 6.72
CA LYS A 70 15.49 -13.37 5.31
C LYS A 70 14.59 -12.53 4.40
N MET A 71 13.29 -12.45 4.70
CA MET A 71 12.34 -11.63 3.95
C MET A 71 12.75 -10.16 3.94
N ALA A 72 13.10 -9.61 5.12
CA ALA A 72 13.54 -8.22 5.24
C ALA A 72 14.80 -7.95 4.40
N ALA A 73 15.77 -8.85 4.41
CA ALA A 73 16.98 -8.74 3.58
C ALA A 73 16.64 -8.73 2.08
N THR A 74 15.71 -9.59 1.64
CA THR A 74 15.25 -9.65 0.25
C THR A 74 14.54 -8.35 -0.17
N ILE A 75 13.59 -7.86 0.65
CA ILE A 75 12.85 -6.62 0.38
C ILE A 75 13.81 -5.43 0.30
N ASN A 76 14.72 -5.30 1.26
CA ASN A 76 15.68 -4.19 1.29
C ASN A 76 16.64 -4.25 0.09
N SER A 77 17.08 -5.43 -0.32
CA SER A 77 17.94 -5.58 -1.51
C SER A 77 17.27 -5.05 -2.78
N TYR A 78 15.98 -5.32 -2.97
CA TYR A 78 15.21 -4.75 -4.07
C TYR A 78 15.05 -3.23 -3.96
N ALA A 79 14.74 -2.71 -2.77
CA ALA A 79 14.58 -1.28 -2.53
C ALA A 79 15.87 -0.50 -2.85
N GLU A 80 17.01 -0.99 -2.39
CA GLU A 80 18.32 -0.39 -2.67
C GLU A 80 18.68 -0.49 -4.15
N SER A 81 18.40 -1.64 -4.80
CA SER A 81 18.62 -1.81 -6.24
C SER A 81 17.78 -0.85 -7.09
N ASN A 82 16.56 -0.52 -6.66
CA ASN A 82 15.73 0.46 -7.33
C ASN A 82 16.20 1.90 -7.07
N ARG A 83 16.67 2.24 -5.87
CA ARG A 83 17.27 3.56 -5.58
C ARG A 83 18.47 3.87 -6.47
N LEU A 84 19.31 2.86 -6.74
CA LEU A 84 20.45 2.98 -7.66
C LEU A 84 20.05 3.15 -9.13
N ARG A 85 18.81 2.80 -9.50
CA ARG A 85 18.27 2.94 -10.86
C ARG A 85 17.54 4.26 -11.09
N GLU A 86 17.14 4.99 -10.06
CA GLU A 86 16.60 6.32 -10.24
C GLU A 86 17.71 7.26 -10.74
N PRO A 87 17.59 7.85 -11.95
CA PRO A 87 18.54 8.85 -12.38
C PRO A 87 18.43 10.02 -11.39
N SER A 88 19.52 10.31 -10.69
CA SER A 88 19.61 11.46 -9.79
C SER A 88 19.05 12.68 -10.50
N SER A 89 17.87 13.14 -10.07
CA SER A 89 17.22 14.31 -10.65
C SER A 89 18.22 15.48 -10.60
N PRO A 90 18.45 16.20 -11.72
CA PRO A 90 19.47 17.24 -11.75
C PRO A 90 19.14 18.32 -10.73
N LEU A 91 20.09 18.58 -9.83
CA LEU A 91 20.00 19.66 -8.84
C LEU A 91 19.60 20.97 -9.55
N PRO A 92 18.63 21.74 -9.01
CA PRO A 92 18.19 22.98 -9.63
C PRO A 92 19.37 23.96 -9.69
N LYS A 93 19.74 24.39 -10.90
CA LYS A 93 20.79 25.40 -11.14
C LYS A 93 20.41 26.66 -10.37
N ARG A 94 21.16 26.97 -9.30
CA ARG A 94 21.07 28.23 -8.54
C ARG A 94 21.09 29.41 -9.53
N GLN A 95 19.93 30.02 -9.78
CA GLN A 95 19.87 31.28 -10.50
C GLN A 95 20.54 32.35 -9.63
N ARG A 96 21.77 32.73 -10.01
CA ARG A 96 22.40 33.95 -9.50
C ARG A 96 21.50 35.12 -9.90
N LYS A 97 20.68 35.63 -8.97
CA LYS A 97 20.02 36.94 -9.13
C LYS A 97 21.11 37.99 -9.33
N ARG A 98 21.32 38.39 -10.59
CA ARG A 98 22.11 39.59 -10.91
C ARG A 98 21.32 40.78 -10.35
N ARG A 99 21.84 41.40 -9.29
CA ARG A 99 21.38 42.72 -8.82
C ARG A 99 21.56 43.71 -9.98
N ALA A 100 20.47 44.21 -10.53
CA ALA A 100 20.50 45.35 -11.43
C ALA A 100 20.99 46.58 -10.63
N LYS A 101 22.14 47.15 -11.01
CA LYS A 101 22.54 48.48 -10.58
C LYS A 101 21.77 49.47 -11.46
N ASN A 102 20.81 50.20 -10.87
CA ASN A 102 20.25 51.39 -11.48
C ASN A 102 21.33 52.47 -11.52
N LEU A 103 21.67 52.93 -12.72
CA LEU A 103 22.41 54.17 -12.97
C LEU A 103 21.62 54.95 -14.02
N ASN A 104 20.66 55.74 -13.55
CA ASN A 104 20.13 56.86 -14.32
C ASN A 104 20.59 58.14 -13.63
N ALA A 105 21.64 58.75 -14.19
CA ALA A 105 22.02 60.13 -13.92
C ALA A 105 22.46 60.73 -15.26
N THR A 106 21.53 61.34 -15.98
CA THR A 106 21.81 62.32 -17.04
C THR A 106 20.60 63.22 -17.21
N LEU A 107 20.64 64.39 -16.58
CA LEU A 107 20.51 65.74 -17.17
C LEU A 107 20.28 66.75 -16.04
#